data_AF-A0A2J8A7S1-F1
#
_entry.id   AF-A0A2J8A7S1-F1
#
_cell.length_a   1.000
_cell.length_b   1.000
_cell.length_c   1.000
_cell.angle_alpha   90.00
_cell.angle_beta   90.00
_cell.angle_gamma   90.00
#
_symmetry.space_group_name_H-M   'P 1'
#
loop_
_entity.id
_entity.type
_entity.pdbx_description
1 polymer ?
#
loop_
_entity_poly.entity_id
_entity_poly.type
_entity_poly.pdbx_seq_one_letter_code
_entity_poly.pdbx_strand_id
1 'polypeptide(L)'
;MAAGLAEGSSGLTAALGLFDTLTKLVSDFGITSTVGPSLAGLDLVKVIGNIASAAKLPLPDAQRTLQEKVINVYREIFEEHKKKGGPLPVLVIDEANSLTEWSPAHAGARTSLLRFFVAATKENQQAHVILATSSFAFLDWLQREVNTSFLDVHFIGDFSYEEGRAFLEDRLKYTQQPFADKDLTDASWEQIYAVCGGNAGALISCAEKYHGVWGPVLDRISKDAGNTLRCALAPMKSDGWTTAQLAAVVRALCASEHGAVERLALARQLGDGGYEAVLGLLKANILGLRRYSAWADDFKAEAWGSTPRAELITAASATFLYEMRVLNQDASTMEASLASAVSAAKEATSGATTILPVSVLEQQLVNMGSALDELRGKLGKVELDISKPGRWGDEVSQLREEKTQLQEKERLLLLSRQQLLELLLRSQR
;
A
#
# COMPACT_ATOMS: atom_id res chain seq x y z
N MET A 1 49.02 -9.44 -45.21
CA MET A 1 48.03 -10.30 -44.52
C MET A 1 48.26 -10.24 -43.02
N ALA A 2 47.97 -9.08 -42.40
CA ALA A 2 47.95 -8.91 -40.95
C ALA A 2 47.25 -7.58 -40.64
N ALA A 3 45.94 -7.62 -40.40
CA ALA A 3 45.15 -6.58 -39.72
C ALA A 3 43.72 -7.11 -39.57
N GLY A 4 43.34 -7.56 -38.37
CA GLY A 4 42.00 -8.08 -38.13
C GLY A 4 41.81 -8.81 -36.79
N LEU A 5 42.40 -8.30 -35.69
CA LEU A 5 42.14 -8.78 -34.32
C LEU A 5 42.38 -7.61 -33.34
N ALA A 6 41.44 -6.67 -33.20
CA ALA A 6 41.56 -5.60 -32.18
C ALA A 6 40.24 -4.92 -31.71
N GLU A 7 39.04 -5.46 -31.99
CA GLU A 7 37.78 -4.81 -31.55
C GLU A 7 36.94 -5.60 -30.53
N GLY A 8 37.50 -6.65 -29.91
CA GLY A 8 36.81 -7.47 -28.90
C GLY A 8 37.15 -7.18 -27.43
N SER A 9 38.09 -6.27 -27.13
CA SER A 9 38.66 -6.14 -25.78
C SER A 9 38.01 -5.09 -24.87
N SER A 10 37.26 -4.11 -25.40
CA SER A 10 36.71 -3.01 -24.60
C SER A 10 35.55 -3.43 -23.70
N GLY A 11 34.66 -4.31 -24.17
CA GLY A 11 33.53 -4.85 -23.40
C GLY A 11 33.95 -5.81 -22.28
N LEU A 12 35.01 -6.61 -22.51
CA LEU A 12 35.56 -7.53 -21.50
C LEU A 12 36.27 -6.76 -20.37
N THR A 13 36.96 -5.67 -20.71
CA THR A 13 37.67 -4.82 -19.75
C THR A 13 36.68 -4.02 -18.87
N ALA A 14 35.56 -3.57 -19.44
CA ALA A 14 34.47 -2.95 -18.67
C ALA A 14 33.74 -3.96 -17.77
N ALA A 15 33.54 -5.20 -18.24
CA ALA A 15 32.92 -6.28 -17.46
C ALA A 15 33.80 -6.77 -16.30
N LEU A 16 35.11 -6.85 -16.50
CA LEU A 16 36.09 -7.16 -15.44
C LEU A 16 36.20 -6.00 -14.43
N GLY A 17 36.17 -4.75 -14.89
CA GLY A 17 36.11 -3.58 -14.00
C GLY A 17 34.83 -3.53 -13.17
N LEU A 18 33.69 -3.99 -13.71
CA LEU A 18 32.43 -4.10 -12.97
C LEU A 18 32.47 -5.24 -11.95
N PHE A 19 33.16 -6.34 -12.25
CA PHE A 19 33.37 -7.48 -11.35
C PHE A 19 34.30 -7.08 -10.19
N ASP A 20 35.41 -6.39 -10.46
CA ASP A 20 36.27 -5.83 -9.43
C ASP A 20 35.53 -4.79 -8.58
N THR A 21 34.65 -3.98 -9.18
CA THR A 21 33.84 -2.99 -8.45
C THR A 21 32.79 -3.67 -7.56
N LEU A 22 32.12 -4.74 -8.03
CA LEU A 22 31.17 -5.53 -7.23
C LEU A 22 31.88 -6.30 -6.11
N THR A 23 33.02 -6.91 -6.39
CA THR A 23 33.84 -7.63 -5.39
C THR A 23 34.40 -6.66 -4.35
N LYS A 24 34.79 -5.46 -4.78
CA LYS A 24 35.23 -4.37 -3.90
C LYS A 24 34.07 -3.75 -3.11
N LEU A 25 32.86 -3.64 -3.66
CA LEU A 25 31.65 -3.27 -2.91
C LEU A 25 31.30 -4.33 -1.86
N VAL A 26 31.38 -5.62 -2.20
CA VAL A 26 31.17 -6.73 -1.25
C VAL A 26 32.23 -6.72 -0.14
N SER A 27 33.49 -6.39 -0.47
CA SER A 27 34.60 -6.23 0.48
C SER A 27 34.50 -4.97 1.35
N ASP A 28 34.18 -3.81 0.76
CA ASP A 28 34.11 -2.51 1.44
C ASP A 28 32.86 -2.40 2.33
N PHE A 29 31.80 -3.18 2.06
CA PHE A 29 30.64 -3.35 2.93
C PHE A 29 30.78 -4.50 3.95
N GLY A 30 31.98 -5.08 4.09
CA GLY A 30 32.28 -6.04 5.15
C GLY A 30 31.66 -7.42 4.99
N ILE A 31 31.28 -7.83 3.78
CA ILE A 31 30.87 -9.21 3.49
C ILE A 31 32.13 -10.06 3.31
N THR A 32 32.90 -10.18 4.40
CA THR A 32 33.76 -11.35 4.61
C THR A 32 32.89 -12.42 5.24
N SER A 33 33.19 -13.69 4.96
CA SER A 33 32.39 -14.89 5.25
C SER A 33 32.13 -15.21 6.74
N THR A 34 32.15 -14.20 7.60
CA THR A 34 32.01 -14.27 9.05
C THR A 34 31.34 -13.00 9.60
N VAL A 35 30.13 -12.66 9.16
CA VAL A 35 29.26 -11.71 9.89
C VAL A 35 27.80 -12.18 9.80
N GLY A 36 27.12 -12.14 10.95
CA GLY A 36 25.75 -12.63 11.17
C GLY A 36 24.63 -11.82 10.48
N PRO A 37 23.36 -12.09 10.84
CA PRO A 37 22.16 -11.80 10.02
C PRO A 37 21.79 -10.32 9.77
N SER A 38 22.65 -9.35 10.10
CA SER A 38 22.26 -7.94 10.21
C SER A 38 22.42 -7.10 8.94
N LEU A 39 22.58 -7.70 7.76
CA LEU A 39 22.74 -6.97 6.48
C LEU A 39 21.71 -7.37 5.41
N ALA A 40 20.47 -7.69 5.82
CA ALA A 40 19.33 -7.91 4.92
C ALA A 40 18.75 -6.62 4.30
N GLY A 41 19.47 -5.50 4.34
CA GLY A 41 19.01 -4.17 3.89
C GLY A 41 19.65 -3.70 2.59
N LEU A 42 19.89 -4.59 1.63
CA LEU A 42 20.39 -4.21 0.31
C LEU A 42 19.21 -3.70 -0.52
N ASP A 43 19.06 -2.37 -0.57
CA ASP A 43 18.11 -1.68 -1.45
C ASP A 43 18.50 -1.96 -2.91
N LEU A 44 17.89 -3.03 -3.44
CA LEU A 44 18.16 -3.55 -4.77
C LEU A 44 17.97 -2.45 -5.83
N VAL A 45 17.04 -1.51 -5.60
CA VAL A 45 16.74 -0.39 -6.50
C VAL A 45 17.91 0.60 -6.54
N LYS A 46 18.53 0.89 -5.40
CA LYS A 46 19.74 1.75 -5.32
C LYS A 46 20.95 1.12 -6.00
N VAL A 47 21.14 -0.19 -5.82
CA VAL A 47 22.20 -0.94 -6.50
C VAL A 47 21.96 -0.99 -8.02
N ILE A 48 20.71 -1.20 -8.44
CA ILE A 48 20.31 -1.14 -9.86
C ILE A 48 20.60 0.23 -10.46
N GLY A 49 20.23 1.32 -9.76
CA GLY A 49 20.45 2.70 -10.23
C GLY A 49 21.93 3.04 -10.39
N ASN A 50 22.75 2.67 -9.42
CA ASN A 50 24.19 2.95 -9.44
C ASN A 50 24.92 2.19 -10.56
N ILE A 51 24.53 0.94 -10.83
CA ILE A 51 25.17 0.12 -11.87
C ILE A 51 24.75 0.57 -13.28
N ALA A 52 23.49 0.93 -13.48
CA ALA A 52 23.01 1.46 -14.76
C ALA A 52 23.72 2.78 -15.13
N SER A 53 23.90 3.69 -14.16
CA SER A 53 24.66 4.93 -14.33
C SER A 53 26.14 4.70 -14.63
N ALA A 54 26.77 3.73 -13.96
CA ALA A 54 28.19 3.45 -14.16
C ALA A 54 28.49 2.79 -15.51
N ALA A 55 27.57 1.97 -16.04
CA ALA A 55 27.82 1.16 -17.23
C ALA A 55 27.50 1.84 -18.56
N LYS A 56 26.87 3.03 -18.57
CA LYS A 56 26.37 3.72 -19.80
C LYS A 56 25.59 2.80 -20.75
N LEU A 57 24.97 1.76 -20.21
CA LEU A 57 24.18 0.81 -21.00
C LEU A 57 22.80 1.42 -21.30
N PRO A 58 22.22 1.17 -22.49
CA PRO A 58 20.80 1.46 -22.68
C PRO A 58 19.99 0.71 -21.61
N LEU A 59 19.15 1.44 -20.87
CA LEU A 59 18.45 0.97 -19.67
C LEU A 59 17.82 -0.45 -19.78
N PRO A 60 17.19 -0.84 -20.90
CA PRO A 60 16.54 -2.15 -21.01
C PRO A 60 17.53 -3.34 -20.94
N ASP A 61 18.69 -3.22 -21.59
CA ASP A 61 19.70 -4.29 -21.63
C ASP A 61 20.52 -4.35 -20.35
N ALA A 62 20.75 -3.17 -19.75
CA ALA A 62 21.37 -3.05 -18.43
C ALA A 62 20.55 -3.75 -17.35
N GLN A 63 19.23 -3.53 -17.34
CA GLN A 63 18.32 -4.12 -16.37
C GLN A 63 18.23 -5.64 -16.52
N ARG A 64 18.11 -6.16 -17.75
CA ARG A 64 18.06 -7.61 -18.00
C ARG A 64 19.34 -8.31 -17.55
N THR A 65 20.49 -7.75 -17.91
CA THR A 65 21.80 -8.28 -17.51
C THR A 65 21.98 -8.23 -15.98
N LEU A 66 21.48 -7.18 -15.32
CA LEU A 66 21.56 -7.06 -13.88
C LEU A 66 20.64 -8.04 -13.16
N GLN A 67 19.43 -8.26 -13.68
CA GLN A 67 18.47 -9.22 -13.14
C GLN A 67 19.01 -10.65 -13.20
N GLU A 68 19.60 -11.04 -14.34
CA GLU A 68 20.26 -12.34 -14.49
C GLU A 68 21.44 -12.47 -13.51
N LYS A 69 22.23 -11.41 -13.34
CA LYS A 69 23.35 -11.40 -12.38
C LYS A 69 22.89 -11.50 -10.93
N VAL A 70 21.84 -10.80 -10.52
CA VAL A 70 21.29 -10.88 -9.16
C VAL A 70 20.75 -12.29 -8.88
N ILE A 71 20.01 -12.88 -9.83
CA ILE A 71 19.53 -14.26 -9.72
C ILE A 71 20.70 -15.24 -9.60
N ASN A 72 21.78 -15.03 -10.37
CA ASN A 72 22.98 -15.86 -10.29
C ASN A 72 23.70 -15.70 -8.95
N VAL A 73 23.80 -14.48 -8.39
CA VAL A 73 24.38 -14.24 -7.06
C VAL A 73 23.62 -15.01 -5.99
N TYR A 74 22.28 -14.93 -5.97
CA TYR A 74 21.49 -15.70 -5.01
C TYR A 74 21.64 -17.20 -5.20
N ARG A 75 21.70 -17.67 -6.45
CA ARG A 75 21.95 -19.08 -6.76
C ARG A 75 23.30 -19.54 -6.22
N GLU A 76 24.35 -18.75 -6.42
CA GLU A 76 25.69 -19.06 -5.91
C GLU A 76 25.73 -19.09 -4.38
N ILE A 77 25.12 -18.10 -3.71
CA ILE A 77 24.99 -18.07 -2.25
C ILE A 77 24.29 -19.33 -1.74
N PHE A 78 23.18 -19.73 -2.37
CA PHE A 78 22.42 -20.90 -1.95
C PHE A 78 23.18 -22.21 -2.20
N GLU A 79 23.84 -22.35 -3.36
CA GLU A 79 24.66 -23.52 -3.67
C GLU A 79 25.87 -23.64 -2.74
N GLU A 80 26.50 -22.52 -2.36
CA GLU A 80 27.58 -22.53 -1.38
C GLU A 80 27.08 -22.93 0.01
N HIS A 81 25.91 -22.44 0.43
CA HIS A 81 25.29 -22.83 1.70
C HIS A 81 24.93 -24.32 1.74
N LYS A 82 24.38 -24.83 0.64
CA LYS A 82 24.07 -26.25 0.46
C LYS A 82 25.32 -27.13 0.60
N LYS A 83 26.45 -26.73 0.00
CA LYS A 83 27.74 -27.44 0.13
C LYS A 83 28.25 -27.49 1.56
N LYS A 84 27.95 -26.47 2.38
CA LYS A 84 28.35 -26.42 3.79
C LYS A 84 27.50 -27.30 4.71
N GLY A 85 26.41 -27.90 4.21
CA GLY A 85 25.55 -28.81 4.98
C GLY A 85 24.75 -28.14 6.10
N GLY A 86 24.59 -26.81 6.05
CA GLY A 86 23.81 -26.04 7.02
C GLY A 86 22.30 -26.08 6.76
N PRO A 87 21.50 -25.48 7.66
CA PRO A 87 20.07 -25.28 7.42
C PRO A 87 19.85 -24.44 6.16
N LEU A 88 18.72 -24.64 5.49
CA LEU A 88 18.40 -23.89 4.28
C LEU A 88 18.29 -22.39 4.59
N PRO A 89 18.91 -21.52 3.78
CA PRO A 89 18.78 -20.08 3.94
C PRO A 89 17.32 -19.63 3.78
N VAL A 90 16.94 -18.56 4.48
CA VAL A 90 15.60 -17.96 4.39
C VAL A 90 15.72 -16.56 3.79
N LEU A 91 15.03 -16.33 2.68
CA LEU A 91 14.87 -15.02 2.06
C LEU A 91 13.54 -14.42 2.51
N VAL A 92 13.59 -13.31 3.25
CA VAL A 92 12.41 -12.56 3.67
C VAL A 92 12.32 -11.29 2.82
N ILE A 93 11.17 -11.07 2.17
CA ILE A 93 10.88 -9.88 1.39
C ILE A 93 9.71 -9.17 2.05
N ASP A 94 10.02 -8.05 2.70
CA ASP A 94 9.01 -7.15 3.26
C ASP A 94 8.41 -6.25 2.17
N GLU A 95 7.19 -5.76 2.39
CA GLU A 95 6.43 -4.96 1.43
C GLU A 95 6.36 -5.60 0.02
N ALA A 96 6.14 -6.92 -0.02
CA ALA A 96 6.12 -7.71 -1.26
C ALA A 96 5.03 -7.25 -2.26
N ASN A 97 4.00 -6.54 -1.78
CA ASN A 97 2.98 -5.86 -2.59
C ASN A 97 3.55 -4.84 -3.59
N SER A 98 4.75 -4.30 -3.34
CA SER A 98 5.46 -3.46 -4.31
C SER A 98 5.67 -4.14 -5.67
N LEU A 99 5.71 -5.49 -5.72
CA LEU A 99 5.77 -6.24 -6.99
C LEU A 99 4.56 -6.00 -7.89
N THR A 100 3.40 -5.67 -7.32
CA THR A 100 2.17 -5.37 -8.10
C THR A 100 2.25 -4.04 -8.84
N GLU A 101 3.12 -3.14 -8.37
CA GLU A 101 3.28 -1.79 -8.90
C GLU A 101 4.29 -1.74 -10.05
N TRP A 102 4.98 -2.86 -10.32
CA TRP A 102 5.92 -2.93 -11.43
C TRP A 102 5.22 -2.66 -12.75
N SER A 103 5.81 -1.73 -13.53
CA SER A 103 5.34 -1.37 -14.87
C SER A 103 5.09 -2.62 -15.73
N PRO A 104 4.06 -2.60 -16.61
CA PRO A 104 3.84 -3.68 -17.58
C PRO A 104 5.09 -4.03 -18.40
N ALA A 105 5.98 -3.06 -18.64
CA ALA A 105 7.26 -3.28 -19.31
C ALA A 105 8.19 -4.27 -18.58
N HIS A 106 7.99 -4.47 -17.28
CA HIS A 106 8.76 -5.38 -16.43
C HIS A 106 8.00 -6.67 -16.06
N ALA A 107 6.85 -6.94 -16.70
CA ALA A 107 6.06 -8.13 -16.41
C ALA A 107 6.88 -9.42 -16.56
N GLY A 108 7.71 -9.53 -17.60
CA GLY A 108 8.57 -10.70 -17.81
C GLY A 108 9.62 -10.91 -16.70
N ALA A 109 10.19 -9.82 -16.17
CA ALA A 109 11.14 -9.89 -15.06
C ALA A 109 10.43 -10.32 -13.76
N ARG A 110 9.26 -9.74 -13.48
CA ARG A 110 8.42 -10.13 -12.35
C ARG A 110 8.04 -11.60 -12.39
N THR A 111 7.56 -12.10 -13.53
CA THR A 111 7.25 -13.52 -13.70
C THR A 111 8.48 -14.41 -13.51
N SER A 112 9.65 -13.98 -13.99
CA SER A 112 10.90 -14.74 -13.83
C SER A 112 11.34 -14.82 -12.38
N LEU A 113 11.19 -13.72 -11.62
CA LEU A 113 11.46 -13.68 -10.19
C LEU A 113 10.53 -14.61 -9.40
N LEU A 114 9.22 -14.58 -9.68
CA LEU A 114 8.26 -15.48 -9.03
C LEU A 114 8.55 -16.95 -9.34
N ARG A 115 8.92 -17.27 -10.59
CA ARG A 115 9.36 -18.62 -10.97
C ARG A 115 10.62 -19.04 -10.23
N PHE A 116 11.58 -18.12 -10.06
CA PHE A 116 12.77 -18.38 -9.27
C PHE A 116 12.42 -18.70 -7.81
N PHE A 117 11.49 -17.98 -7.19
CA PHE A 117 11.05 -18.30 -5.82
C PHE A 117 10.46 -19.71 -5.73
N VAL A 118 9.61 -20.11 -6.68
CA VAL A 118 9.06 -21.48 -6.72
C VAL A 118 10.17 -22.52 -6.91
N ALA A 119 11.10 -22.27 -7.84
CA ALA A 119 12.21 -23.18 -8.12
C ALA A 119 13.14 -23.33 -6.91
N ALA A 120 13.52 -22.23 -6.26
CA ALA A 120 14.41 -22.23 -5.11
C ALA A 120 13.80 -22.91 -3.89
N THR A 121 12.48 -22.82 -3.70
CA THR A 121 11.78 -23.38 -2.54
C THR A 121 11.37 -24.84 -2.75
N LYS A 122 10.51 -25.11 -3.74
CA LYS A 122 9.86 -26.41 -3.89
C LYS A 122 10.63 -27.36 -4.79
N GLU A 123 11.17 -26.87 -5.89
CA GLU A 123 11.79 -27.73 -6.92
C GLU A 123 13.21 -28.15 -6.53
N ASN A 124 14.03 -27.19 -6.10
CA ASN A 124 15.44 -27.42 -5.82
C ASN A 124 15.77 -27.52 -4.32
N GLN A 125 14.82 -27.14 -3.44
CA GLN A 125 14.98 -27.10 -1.98
C GLN A 125 16.29 -26.40 -1.57
N GLN A 126 16.53 -25.23 -2.15
CA GLN A 126 17.76 -24.44 -1.98
C GLN A 126 17.59 -23.36 -0.91
N ALA A 127 16.37 -22.87 -0.69
CA ALA A 127 16.06 -21.82 0.26
C ALA A 127 14.58 -21.87 0.68
N HIS A 128 14.22 -21.18 1.75
CA HIS A 128 12.85 -20.75 2.01
C HIS A 128 12.67 -19.31 1.53
N VAL A 129 11.48 -18.98 1.02
CA VAL A 129 11.13 -17.61 0.63
C VAL A 129 9.87 -17.21 1.38
N ILE A 130 9.93 -16.11 2.12
CA ILE A 130 8.81 -15.54 2.87
C ILE A 130 8.51 -14.17 2.25
N LEU A 131 7.28 -13.98 1.80
CA LEU A 131 6.78 -12.70 1.32
C LEU A 131 5.88 -12.11 2.41
N ALA A 132 6.28 -10.99 2.99
CA ALA A 132 5.49 -10.25 3.96
C ALA A 132 4.82 -9.04 3.27
N THR A 133 3.58 -8.75 3.64
CA THR A 133 2.83 -7.63 3.09
C THR A 133 1.75 -7.16 4.06
N SER A 134 1.49 -5.85 4.05
CA SER A 134 0.34 -5.23 4.69
C SER A 134 -0.89 -5.14 3.77
N SER A 135 -0.74 -5.45 2.47
CA SER A 135 -1.80 -5.29 1.46
C SER A 135 -2.64 -6.56 1.32
N PHE A 136 -3.92 -6.46 1.68
CA PHE A 136 -4.87 -7.57 1.56
C PHE A 136 -5.16 -7.96 0.10
N ALA A 137 -5.02 -7.01 -0.84
CA ALA A 137 -5.22 -7.26 -2.26
C ALA A 137 -4.05 -8.03 -2.90
N PHE A 138 -2.89 -8.12 -2.23
CA PHE A 138 -1.71 -8.82 -2.75
C PHE A 138 -1.96 -10.31 -2.97
N LEU A 139 -2.71 -10.95 -2.08
CA LEU A 139 -3.00 -12.37 -2.18
C LEU A 139 -3.78 -12.70 -3.46
N ASP A 140 -4.84 -11.96 -3.74
CA ASP A 140 -5.64 -12.15 -4.96
C ASP A 140 -4.81 -11.94 -6.24
N TRP A 141 -3.85 -11.02 -6.20
CA TRP A 141 -2.91 -10.82 -7.29
C TRP A 141 -1.93 -12.00 -7.43
N LEU A 142 -1.30 -12.41 -6.33
CA LEU A 142 -0.30 -13.47 -6.32
C LEU A 142 -0.88 -14.82 -6.78
N GLN A 143 -2.12 -15.12 -6.40
CA GLN A 143 -2.84 -16.33 -6.82
C GLN A 143 -3.12 -16.39 -8.33
N ARG A 144 -3.05 -15.26 -9.05
CA ARG A 144 -3.17 -15.21 -10.52
C ARG A 144 -1.83 -15.38 -11.22
N GLU A 145 -0.75 -14.97 -10.55
CA GLU A 145 0.61 -15.03 -11.09
C GLU A 145 1.30 -16.38 -10.83
N VAL A 146 0.94 -17.04 -9.73
CA VAL A 146 1.55 -18.30 -9.27
C VAL A 146 0.45 -19.32 -8.95
N ASN A 147 0.69 -20.59 -9.29
CA ASN A 147 -0.22 -21.67 -8.92
C ASN A 147 -0.36 -21.75 -7.39
N THR A 148 -1.60 -21.75 -6.90
CA THR A 148 -1.92 -21.71 -5.46
C THR A 148 -1.36 -22.88 -4.66
N SER A 149 -1.06 -24.02 -5.29
CA SER A 149 -0.41 -25.18 -4.65
C SER A 149 1.07 -24.94 -4.29
N PHE A 150 1.63 -23.79 -4.66
CA PHE A 150 2.98 -23.33 -4.28
C PHE A 150 2.95 -22.26 -3.19
N LEU A 151 1.77 -21.84 -2.74
CA LEU A 151 1.62 -20.79 -1.75
C LEU A 151 1.21 -21.42 -0.41
N ASP A 152 1.99 -21.15 0.63
CA ASP A 152 1.58 -21.34 2.02
C ASP A 152 1.32 -19.95 2.62
N VAL A 153 0.07 -19.69 3.00
CA VAL A 153 -0.40 -18.34 3.33
C VAL A 153 -0.83 -18.31 4.78
N HIS A 154 -0.17 -17.46 5.56
CA HIS A 154 -0.45 -17.23 6.97
C HIS A 154 -0.93 -15.79 7.15
N PHE A 155 -2.01 -15.62 7.90
CA PHE A 155 -2.48 -14.30 8.35
C PHE A 155 -2.06 -14.11 9.79
N ILE A 156 -1.40 -12.99 10.07
CA ILE A 156 -1.03 -12.57 11.42
C ILE A 156 -2.15 -11.65 11.92
N GLY A 157 -2.82 -12.05 12.98
CA GLY A 157 -3.87 -11.27 13.64
C GLY A 157 -3.30 -10.17 14.52
N ASP A 158 -4.20 -9.31 14.99
CA ASP A 158 -3.90 -8.38 16.08
C ASP A 158 -3.77 -9.15 17.41
N PHE A 159 -3.20 -8.52 18.46
CA PHE A 159 -3.20 -9.11 19.79
C PHE A 159 -4.63 -9.31 20.33
N SER A 160 -4.82 -10.32 21.18
CA SER A 160 -6.04 -10.42 21.98
C SER A 160 -6.18 -9.24 22.97
N TYR A 161 -7.33 -9.15 23.64
CA TYR A 161 -7.59 -8.11 24.63
C TYR A 161 -6.56 -8.14 25.78
N GLU A 162 -6.23 -9.34 26.27
CA GLU A 162 -5.29 -9.53 27.36
C GLU A 162 -3.84 -9.29 26.91
N GLU A 163 -3.46 -9.82 25.74
CA GLU A 163 -2.11 -9.64 25.19
C GLU A 163 -1.84 -8.19 24.80
N GLY A 164 -2.82 -7.51 24.20
CA GLY A 164 -2.72 -6.10 23.82
C GLY A 164 -2.52 -5.21 25.04
N ARG A 165 -3.21 -5.51 26.15
CA ARG A 165 -3.02 -4.79 27.43
C ARG A 165 -1.62 -4.99 27.96
N ALA A 166 -1.18 -6.24 28.08
CA ALA A 166 0.16 -6.57 28.57
C ALA A 166 1.26 -5.94 27.71
N PHE A 167 1.07 -5.94 26.39
CA PHE A 167 1.98 -5.28 25.45
C PHE A 167 2.04 -3.76 25.66
N LEU A 168 0.89 -3.09 25.81
CA LEU A 168 0.84 -1.65 26.07
C LEU A 168 1.49 -1.29 27.41
N GLU A 169 1.25 -2.07 28.46
CA GLU A 169 1.87 -1.90 29.78
C GLU A 169 3.40 -2.00 29.71
N ASP A 170 3.92 -2.98 28.96
CA ASP A 170 5.36 -3.12 28.73
C ASP A 170 5.93 -1.91 27.96
N ARG A 171 5.22 -1.45 26.93
CA ARG A 171 5.62 -0.27 26.16
C ARG A 171 5.63 1.01 26.99
N LEU A 172 4.66 1.20 27.88
CA LEU A 172 4.60 2.38 28.75
C LEU A 172 5.74 2.39 29.78
N LYS A 173 6.16 1.22 30.28
CA LYS A 173 7.35 1.08 31.13
C LYS A 173 8.62 1.43 30.36
N TYR A 174 8.74 0.94 29.13
CA TYR A 174 9.88 1.21 28.26
C TYR A 174 10.03 2.70 27.94
N THR A 175 8.92 3.41 27.69
CA THR A 175 8.93 4.86 27.40
C THR A 175 9.11 5.73 28.66
N GLN A 176 9.37 5.12 29.83
CA GLN A 176 9.58 5.79 31.11
C GLN A 176 8.44 6.74 31.50
N GLN A 177 7.20 6.39 31.19
CA GLN A 177 6.03 7.22 31.52
C GLN A 177 5.67 7.04 33.00
N PRO A 178 5.98 8.01 33.89
CA PRO A 178 5.99 7.80 35.34
C PRO A 178 4.59 7.70 35.98
N PHE A 179 3.52 7.87 35.18
CA PHE A 179 2.13 7.84 35.64
C PHE A 179 1.25 6.81 34.90
N ALA A 180 1.84 6.04 33.97
CA ALA A 180 1.10 5.11 33.13
C ALA A 180 0.30 4.06 33.92
N ASP A 181 0.89 3.49 34.96
CA ASP A 181 0.25 2.45 35.79
C ASP A 181 -0.98 2.97 36.55
N LYS A 182 -1.05 4.29 36.81
CA LYS A 182 -2.20 4.90 37.50
C LYS A 182 -3.35 5.19 36.54
N ASP A 183 -3.04 5.45 35.28
CA ASP A 183 -3.98 5.96 34.30
C ASP A 183 -4.46 4.89 33.31
N LEU A 184 -3.82 3.71 33.27
CA LEU A 184 -4.31 2.54 32.54
C LEU A 184 -5.26 1.71 33.41
N THR A 185 -6.39 2.33 33.76
CA THR A 185 -7.55 1.66 34.37
C THR A 185 -8.26 0.75 33.38
N ASP A 186 -9.13 -0.14 33.87
CA ASP A 186 -9.97 -0.99 33.00
C ASP A 186 -10.84 -0.16 32.05
N ALA A 187 -11.43 0.94 32.54
CA ALA A 187 -12.25 1.83 31.71
C ALA A 187 -11.45 2.53 30.60
N SER A 188 -10.23 2.99 30.89
CA SER A 188 -9.35 3.53 29.85
C SER A 188 -8.87 2.46 28.89
N TRP A 189 -8.60 1.24 29.37
CA TRP A 189 -8.19 0.14 28.50
C TRP A 189 -9.32 -0.26 27.54
N GLU A 190 -10.57 -0.30 27.99
CA GLU A 190 -11.73 -0.50 27.11
C GLU A 190 -11.79 0.56 26.00
N GLN A 191 -11.56 1.83 26.31
CA GLN A 191 -11.55 2.91 25.32
C GLN A 191 -10.37 2.78 24.34
N ILE A 192 -9.18 2.48 24.86
CA ILE A 192 -7.98 2.28 24.04
C ILE A 192 -8.19 1.09 23.10
N TYR A 193 -8.67 -0.04 23.61
CA TYR A 193 -8.91 -1.23 22.80
C TYR A 193 -10.05 -1.03 21.81
N ALA A 194 -11.07 -0.23 22.13
CA ALA A 194 -12.12 0.12 21.17
C ALA A 194 -11.57 0.87 19.94
N VAL A 195 -10.52 1.68 20.10
CA VAL A 195 -9.90 2.49 19.03
C VAL A 195 -8.73 1.76 18.37
N CYS A 196 -7.89 1.09 19.13
CA CYS A 196 -6.63 0.49 18.66
C CYS A 196 -6.74 -1.01 18.43
N GLY A 197 -7.71 -1.67 19.04
CA GLY A 197 -7.73 -3.13 19.16
C GLY A 197 -6.42 -3.65 19.76
N GLY A 198 -6.00 -4.81 19.30
CA GLY A 198 -4.67 -5.36 19.57
C GLY A 198 -3.60 -4.96 18.57
N ASN A 199 -3.82 -3.92 17.75
CA ASN A 199 -2.86 -3.57 16.71
C ASN A 199 -1.56 -3.01 17.32
N ALA A 200 -0.46 -3.74 17.15
CA ALA A 200 0.82 -3.40 17.76
C ALA A 200 1.31 -1.98 17.41
N GLY A 201 1.16 -1.55 16.15
CA GLY A 201 1.58 -0.23 15.68
C GLY A 201 0.77 0.90 16.32
N ALA A 202 -0.55 0.72 16.44
CA ALA A 202 -1.42 1.67 17.14
C ALA A 202 -1.10 1.74 18.63
N LEU A 203 -0.86 0.59 19.30
CA LEU A 203 -0.50 0.55 20.72
C LEU A 203 0.87 1.17 21.01
N ILE A 204 1.87 1.00 20.13
CA ILE A 204 3.14 1.72 20.19
C ILE A 204 2.89 3.22 20.11
N SER A 205 2.10 3.66 19.12
CA SER A 205 1.75 5.08 18.96
C SER A 205 1.03 5.65 20.18
N CYS A 206 0.17 4.86 20.84
CA CYS A 206 -0.45 5.23 22.11
C CYS A 206 0.60 5.51 23.18
N ALA A 207 1.50 4.56 23.42
CA ALA A 207 2.51 4.66 24.47
C ALA A 207 3.49 5.84 24.26
N GLU A 208 3.88 6.10 23.02
CA GLU A 208 4.79 7.20 22.67
C GLU A 208 4.15 8.58 22.82
N LYS A 209 2.85 8.70 22.48
CA LYS A 209 2.12 9.99 22.48
C LYS A 209 1.43 10.29 23.81
N TYR A 210 1.45 9.35 24.76
CA TYR A 210 0.81 9.48 26.05
C TYR A 210 1.56 10.46 26.95
N HIS A 211 0.81 11.45 27.46
CA HIS A 211 1.30 12.50 28.34
C HIS A 211 0.31 12.79 29.49
N GLY A 212 -0.27 11.73 30.08
CA GLY A 212 -1.17 11.83 31.23
C GLY A 212 -2.67 11.81 30.91
N VAL A 213 -3.08 11.85 29.63
CA VAL A 213 -4.50 11.80 29.24
C VAL A 213 -4.67 11.01 27.94
N TRP A 214 -5.58 10.04 27.92
CA TRP A 214 -5.82 9.15 26.77
C TRP A 214 -6.64 9.77 25.64
N GLY A 215 -7.68 10.56 25.94
CA GLY A 215 -8.59 11.11 24.92
C GLY A 215 -7.88 11.77 23.74
N PRO A 216 -7.02 12.78 23.96
CA PRO A 216 -6.28 13.45 22.87
C PRO A 216 -5.28 12.53 22.13
N VAL A 217 -4.87 11.41 22.73
CA VAL A 217 -4.01 10.41 22.06
C VAL A 217 -4.85 9.58 21.10
N LEU A 218 -6.00 9.08 21.56
CA LEU A 218 -6.92 8.28 20.77
C LEU A 218 -7.48 9.08 19.58
N ASP A 219 -7.87 10.35 19.80
CA ASP A 219 -8.30 11.24 18.72
C ASP A 219 -7.22 11.39 17.64
N ARG A 220 -5.94 11.49 18.03
CA ARG A 220 -4.82 11.60 17.09
C ARG A 220 -4.55 10.31 16.34
N ILE A 221 -4.75 9.16 16.97
CA ILE A 221 -4.55 7.85 16.34
C ILE A 221 -5.67 7.55 15.35
N SER A 222 -6.92 7.90 15.68
CA SER A 222 -8.06 7.61 14.82
C SER A 222 -8.24 8.60 13.68
N LYS A 223 -7.71 9.82 13.81
CA LYS A 223 -7.84 10.91 12.83
C LYS A 223 -7.50 10.51 11.40
N ASP A 224 -6.39 9.80 11.19
CA ASP A 224 -5.95 9.43 9.85
C ASP A 224 -6.91 8.43 9.19
N ALA A 225 -7.33 7.40 9.93
CA ALA A 225 -8.33 6.44 9.47
C ALA A 225 -9.67 7.13 9.17
N GLY A 226 -10.11 8.03 10.05
CA GLY A 226 -11.34 8.81 9.87
C GLY A 226 -11.29 9.71 8.64
N ASN A 227 -10.15 10.36 8.38
CA ASN A 227 -9.94 11.16 7.17
C ASN A 227 -9.95 10.30 5.90
N THR A 228 -9.23 9.17 5.90
CA THR A 228 -9.24 8.23 4.78
C THR A 228 -10.65 7.72 4.48
N LEU A 229 -11.41 7.34 5.51
CA LEU A 229 -12.78 6.88 5.35
C LEU A 229 -13.70 7.98 4.80
N ARG A 230 -13.55 9.23 5.26
CA ARG A 230 -14.29 10.37 4.72
C ARG A 230 -13.96 10.64 3.25
N CYS A 231 -12.69 10.55 2.85
CA CYS A 231 -12.30 10.65 1.44
C CYS A 231 -12.96 9.54 0.60
N ALA A 232 -13.04 8.32 1.12
CA ALA A 232 -13.62 7.17 0.43
C ALA A 232 -15.14 7.28 0.18
N LEU A 233 -15.84 8.18 0.88
CA LEU A 233 -17.26 8.49 0.63
C LEU A 233 -17.49 9.28 -0.66
N ALA A 234 -16.42 9.82 -1.27
CA ALA A 234 -16.46 10.51 -2.56
C ALA A 234 -15.63 9.76 -3.62
N PRO A 235 -16.00 8.51 -3.98
CA PRO A 235 -15.21 7.70 -4.90
C PRO A 235 -15.18 8.27 -6.31
N MET A 236 -14.05 8.10 -6.97
CA MET A 236 -13.88 8.27 -8.41
C MET A 236 -14.33 7.01 -9.15
N LYS A 237 -14.66 7.14 -10.44
CA LYS A 237 -15.02 5.99 -11.28
C LYS A 237 -13.93 4.91 -11.33
N SER A 238 -12.66 5.30 -11.16
CA SER A 238 -11.50 4.41 -11.13
C SER A 238 -11.40 3.57 -9.85
N ASP A 239 -12.06 3.97 -8.78
CA ASP A 239 -11.90 3.38 -7.46
C ASP A 239 -12.60 2.02 -7.36
N GLY A 240 -13.65 1.83 -8.16
CA GLY A 240 -14.34 0.55 -8.28
C GLY A 240 -15.49 0.33 -7.29
N TRP A 241 -15.83 1.34 -6.48
CA TRP A 241 -17.02 1.33 -5.62
C TRP A 241 -17.84 2.62 -5.75
N THR A 242 -19.07 2.58 -5.25
CA THR A 242 -19.95 3.75 -5.10
C THR A 242 -20.09 4.14 -3.62
N THR A 243 -20.49 5.38 -3.35
CA THR A 243 -20.79 5.85 -1.98
C THR A 243 -21.84 4.96 -1.30
N ALA A 244 -22.86 4.52 -2.04
CA ALA A 244 -23.91 3.64 -1.51
C ALA A 244 -23.36 2.26 -1.10
N GLN A 245 -22.43 1.71 -1.88
CA GLN A 245 -21.77 0.45 -1.56
C GLN A 245 -20.88 0.58 -0.32
N LEU A 246 -20.07 1.64 -0.21
CA LEU A 246 -19.27 1.89 1.00
C LEU A 246 -20.17 2.04 2.24
N ALA A 247 -21.26 2.80 2.16
CA ALA A 247 -22.22 2.94 3.25
C ALA A 247 -22.86 1.59 3.65
N ALA A 248 -23.16 0.73 2.68
CA ALA A 248 -23.67 -0.61 2.95
C ALA A 248 -22.62 -1.51 3.63
N VAL A 249 -21.35 -1.43 3.22
CA VAL A 249 -20.24 -2.11 3.89
C VAL A 249 -20.09 -1.66 5.34
N VAL A 250 -20.08 -0.34 5.58
CA VAL A 250 -19.99 0.23 6.94
C VAL A 250 -21.11 -0.31 7.82
N ARG A 251 -22.36 -0.30 7.33
CA ARG A 251 -23.51 -0.86 8.06
C ARG A 251 -23.35 -2.36 8.32
N ALA A 252 -22.92 -3.13 7.34
CA ALA A 252 -22.74 -4.58 7.47
C ALA A 252 -21.68 -4.93 8.53
N LEU A 253 -20.54 -4.24 8.51
CA LEU A 253 -19.48 -4.45 9.52
C LEU A 253 -19.90 -3.97 10.90
N CYS A 254 -20.59 -2.83 11.02
CA CYS A 254 -21.07 -2.33 12.31
C CYS A 254 -22.19 -3.17 12.92
N ALA A 255 -23.02 -3.83 12.10
CA ALA A 255 -24.06 -4.73 12.55
C ALA A 255 -23.54 -6.12 12.94
N SER A 256 -22.35 -6.50 12.47
CA SER A 256 -21.71 -7.76 12.84
C SER A 256 -21.17 -7.71 14.27
N GLU A 257 -21.51 -8.71 15.08
CA GLU A 257 -21.00 -8.87 16.45
C GLU A 257 -19.46 -8.87 16.48
N HIS A 258 -18.84 -9.44 15.46
CA HIS A 258 -17.39 -9.60 15.37
C HIS A 258 -16.72 -8.54 14.49
N GLY A 259 -17.47 -7.58 13.94
CA GLY A 259 -16.92 -6.61 12.97
C GLY A 259 -16.38 -7.27 11.69
N ALA A 260 -16.91 -8.45 11.36
CA ALA A 260 -16.49 -9.27 10.23
C ALA A 260 -17.69 -9.87 9.51
N VAL A 261 -17.61 -9.97 8.18
CA VAL A 261 -18.67 -10.56 7.34
C VAL A 261 -18.06 -11.44 6.25
N GLU A 262 -18.75 -12.50 5.84
CA GLU A 262 -18.27 -13.36 4.76
C GLU A 262 -18.17 -12.59 3.44
N ARG A 263 -17.02 -12.67 2.76
CA ARG A 263 -16.71 -11.92 1.53
C ARG A 263 -17.76 -12.10 0.44
N LEU A 264 -18.19 -13.34 0.17
CA LEU A 264 -19.16 -13.62 -0.89
C LEU A 264 -20.56 -13.14 -0.52
N ALA A 265 -20.95 -13.26 0.75
CA ALA A 265 -22.23 -12.74 1.24
C ALA A 265 -22.27 -11.22 1.13
N LEU A 266 -21.20 -10.53 1.55
CA LEU A 266 -21.08 -9.08 1.41
C LEU A 266 -21.14 -8.65 -0.06
N ALA A 267 -20.34 -9.26 -0.93
CA ALA A 267 -20.34 -8.91 -2.35
C ALA A 267 -21.73 -9.06 -2.99
N ARG A 268 -22.49 -10.10 -2.64
CA ARG A 268 -23.89 -10.28 -3.10
C ARG A 268 -24.82 -9.21 -2.54
N GLN A 269 -24.66 -8.85 -1.27
CA GLN A 269 -25.47 -7.80 -0.62
C GLN A 269 -25.26 -6.43 -1.28
N LEU A 270 -24.06 -6.17 -1.82
CA LEU A 270 -23.73 -4.92 -2.52
C LEU A 270 -24.32 -4.84 -3.94
N GLY A 271 -24.92 -5.91 -4.46
CA GLY A 271 -25.55 -5.95 -5.78
C GLY A 271 -24.55 -5.93 -6.94
N ASP A 272 -24.98 -5.34 -8.07
CA ASP A 272 -24.17 -5.25 -9.28
C ASP A 272 -22.85 -4.50 -9.02
N GLY A 273 -21.73 -5.11 -9.43
CA GLY A 273 -20.39 -4.58 -9.16
C GLY A 273 -19.92 -4.75 -7.70
N GLY A 274 -20.64 -5.51 -6.86
CA GLY A 274 -20.31 -5.69 -5.45
C GLY A 274 -18.95 -6.37 -5.22
N TYR A 275 -18.54 -7.28 -6.10
CA TYR A 275 -17.24 -7.93 -6.02
C TYR A 275 -16.09 -6.94 -6.32
N GLU A 276 -16.26 -6.12 -7.35
CA GLU A 276 -15.36 -5.02 -7.71
C GLU A 276 -15.26 -3.98 -6.59
N ALA A 277 -16.38 -3.67 -5.94
CA ALA A 277 -16.42 -2.75 -4.81
C ALA A 277 -15.60 -3.27 -3.62
N VAL A 278 -15.78 -4.54 -3.23
CA VAL A 278 -14.97 -5.16 -2.18
C VAL A 278 -13.48 -5.13 -2.55
N LEU A 279 -13.13 -5.49 -3.78
CA LEU A 279 -11.74 -5.43 -4.26
C LEU A 279 -11.15 -4.02 -4.26
N GLY A 280 -11.91 -3.02 -4.68
CA GLY A 280 -11.49 -1.61 -4.67
C GLY A 280 -11.21 -1.13 -3.24
N LEU A 281 -12.11 -1.45 -2.31
CA LEU A 281 -11.97 -1.09 -0.90
C LEU A 281 -10.81 -1.83 -0.20
N LEU A 282 -10.52 -3.08 -0.58
CA LEU A 282 -9.32 -3.81 -0.14
C LEU A 282 -8.04 -3.17 -0.67
N LYS A 283 -8.01 -2.76 -1.94
CA LYS A 283 -6.85 -2.06 -2.54
C LYS A 283 -6.62 -0.69 -1.91
N ALA A 284 -7.68 -0.01 -1.50
CA ALA A 284 -7.61 1.26 -0.80
C ALA A 284 -7.25 1.12 0.69
N ASN A 285 -7.01 -0.11 1.19
CA ASN A 285 -6.76 -0.41 2.60
C ASN A 285 -7.84 0.14 3.54
N ILE A 286 -9.10 0.18 3.10
CA ILE A 286 -10.26 0.50 3.94
C ILE A 286 -10.80 -0.78 4.57
N LEU A 287 -10.77 -1.86 3.79
CA LEU A 287 -11.14 -3.20 4.23
C LEU A 287 -9.94 -4.09 4.42
N GLY A 288 -10.09 -5.06 5.31
CA GLY A 288 -9.20 -6.19 5.51
C GLY A 288 -9.77 -7.45 4.88
N LEU A 289 -8.88 -8.32 4.41
CA LEU A 289 -9.19 -9.71 4.08
C LEU A 289 -8.59 -10.59 5.18
N ARG A 290 -9.38 -11.54 5.66
CA ARG A 290 -8.96 -12.52 6.66
C ARG A 290 -9.32 -13.92 6.18
N ARG A 291 -8.37 -14.85 6.28
CA ARG A 291 -8.63 -16.30 6.19
C ARG A 291 -8.22 -16.92 7.50
N TYR A 292 -8.84 -18.06 7.83
CA TYR A 292 -8.48 -18.79 9.03
C TYR A 292 -6.98 -19.10 9.02
N SER A 293 -6.32 -18.77 10.13
CA SER A 293 -4.88 -18.92 10.33
C SER A 293 -4.66 -19.25 11.79
N ALA A 294 -3.73 -20.15 12.10
CA ALA A 294 -3.34 -20.44 13.47
C ALA A 294 -2.61 -19.27 14.16
N TRP A 295 -2.33 -18.20 13.41
CA TRP A 295 -1.69 -16.97 13.87
C TRP A 295 -2.67 -15.79 13.91
N ALA A 296 -3.97 -16.04 13.72
CA ALA A 296 -5.04 -15.04 13.71
C ALA A 296 -6.08 -15.35 14.79
N ASP A 297 -5.63 -15.32 16.05
CA ASP A 297 -6.46 -15.57 17.23
C ASP A 297 -7.26 -14.33 17.67
N ASP A 298 -7.22 -13.25 16.87
CA ASP A 298 -8.01 -12.03 17.04
C ASP A 298 -9.52 -12.24 16.79
N PHE A 299 -9.89 -13.33 16.13
CA PHE A 299 -11.29 -13.71 15.88
C PHE A 299 -11.68 -15.00 16.59
N LYS A 300 -12.80 -14.95 17.31
CA LYS A 300 -13.39 -16.17 17.88
C LYS A 300 -13.83 -17.14 16.79
N ALA A 301 -13.86 -18.43 17.10
CA ALA A 301 -14.20 -19.50 16.16
C ALA A 301 -15.57 -19.27 15.47
N GLU A 302 -16.53 -18.68 16.19
CA GLU A 302 -17.88 -18.38 15.70
C GLU A 302 -17.89 -17.38 14.54
N ALA A 303 -16.91 -16.47 14.48
CA ALA A 303 -16.80 -15.47 13.41
C ALA A 303 -16.52 -16.10 12.04
N TRP A 304 -15.89 -17.28 12.01
CA TRP A 304 -15.54 -18.01 10.78
C TRP A 304 -16.70 -18.83 10.21
N GLY A 305 -17.83 -18.89 10.93
CA GLY A 305 -19.00 -19.68 10.54
C GLY A 305 -18.69 -21.18 10.44
N SER A 306 -19.46 -21.89 9.62
CA SER A 306 -19.40 -23.36 9.53
C SER A 306 -18.34 -23.90 8.57
N THR A 307 -17.58 -23.04 7.87
CA THR A 307 -16.62 -23.48 6.85
C THR A 307 -15.20 -22.97 7.13
N PRO A 308 -14.20 -23.86 7.27
CA PRO A 308 -12.79 -23.47 7.47
C PRO A 308 -12.17 -22.70 6.29
N ARG A 309 -12.90 -22.59 5.17
CA ARG A 309 -12.48 -21.89 3.95
C ARG A 309 -13.15 -20.53 3.79
N ALA A 310 -13.92 -20.09 4.79
CA ALA A 310 -14.55 -18.78 4.75
C ALA A 310 -13.49 -17.68 4.64
N GLU A 311 -13.71 -16.75 3.72
CA GLU A 311 -12.98 -15.50 3.65
C GLU A 311 -13.81 -14.44 4.34
N LEU A 312 -13.26 -13.83 5.38
CA LEU A 312 -13.91 -12.75 6.10
C LEU A 312 -13.39 -11.42 5.58
N ILE A 313 -14.31 -10.48 5.43
CA ILE A 313 -14.04 -9.07 5.23
C ILE A 313 -14.21 -8.37 6.57
N THR A 314 -13.20 -7.60 6.93
CA THR A 314 -13.15 -6.78 8.15
C THR A 314 -12.91 -5.33 7.75
N ALA A 315 -12.95 -4.42 8.71
CA ALA A 315 -12.22 -3.16 8.55
C ALA A 315 -10.71 -3.44 8.42
N ALA A 316 -9.94 -2.56 7.79
CA ALA A 316 -8.50 -2.75 7.64
C ALA A 316 -7.74 -2.80 8.98
N SER A 317 -8.29 -2.16 10.01
CA SER A 317 -7.82 -2.22 11.40
C SER A 317 -8.97 -1.93 12.37
N ALA A 318 -8.75 -2.19 13.66
CA ALA A 318 -9.69 -1.77 14.71
C ALA A 318 -9.95 -0.25 14.69
N THR A 319 -8.96 0.56 14.34
CA THR A 319 -9.12 2.02 14.19
C THR A 319 -10.07 2.38 13.05
N PHE A 320 -10.00 1.69 11.92
CA PHE A 320 -11.00 1.84 10.87
C PHE A 320 -12.39 1.40 11.33
N LEU A 321 -12.51 0.28 12.06
CA LEU A 321 -13.79 -0.19 12.58
C LEU A 321 -14.41 0.82 13.57
N TYR A 322 -13.59 1.42 14.43
CA TYR A 322 -14.02 2.48 15.33
C TYR A 322 -14.60 3.68 14.56
N GLU A 323 -13.87 4.18 13.57
CA GLU A 323 -14.32 5.32 12.75
C GLU A 323 -15.55 4.97 11.90
N MET A 324 -15.67 3.73 11.43
CA MET A 324 -16.89 3.23 10.77
C MET A 324 -18.08 3.26 11.72
N ARG A 325 -17.91 2.89 13.00
CA ARG A 325 -18.98 2.95 14.02
C ARG A 325 -19.37 4.39 14.34
N VAL A 326 -18.40 5.29 14.46
CA VAL A 326 -18.66 6.75 14.63
C VAL A 326 -19.48 7.27 13.45
N LEU A 327 -19.03 6.99 12.22
CA LEU A 327 -19.73 7.37 10.99
C LEU A 327 -21.15 6.77 10.91
N ASN A 328 -21.34 5.54 11.41
CA ASN A 328 -22.64 4.86 11.42
C ASN A 328 -23.62 5.41 12.48
N GLN A 329 -23.11 5.86 13.63
CA GLN A 329 -23.91 6.54 14.65
C GLN A 329 -24.36 7.92 14.19
N ASP A 330 -23.52 8.59 13.40
CA ASP A 330 -23.85 9.81 12.66
C ASP A 330 -24.74 9.52 11.43
N ALA A 331 -25.77 8.67 11.58
CA ALA A 331 -26.66 8.24 10.49
C ALA A 331 -27.25 9.41 9.70
N SER A 332 -27.50 10.55 10.36
CA SER A 332 -27.89 11.81 9.74
C SER A 332 -26.83 12.37 8.78
N THR A 333 -25.54 12.21 9.09
CA THR A 333 -24.41 12.61 8.24
C THR A 333 -24.25 11.66 7.06
N MET A 334 -24.41 10.35 7.26
CA MET A 334 -24.38 9.38 6.15
C MET A 334 -25.55 9.58 5.18
N GLU A 335 -26.75 9.80 5.69
CA GLU A 335 -27.94 10.12 4.89
C GLU A 335 -27.85 11.49 4.23
N ALA A 336 -27.28 12.51 4.92
CA ALA A 336 -27.03 13.82 4.33
C ALA A 336 -25.94 13.76 3.25
N SER A 337 -24.88 12.96 3.41
CA SER A 337 -23.87 12.73 2.37
C SER A 337 -24.46 11.91 1.22
N LEU A 338 -25.33 10.94 1.47
CA LEU A 338 -26.07 10.22 0.42
C LEU A 338 -27.02 11.16 -0.33
N ALA A 339 -27.78 11.98 0.39
CA ALA A 339 -28.71 12.95 -0.17
C ALA A 339 -27.98 14.07 -0.92
N SER A 340 -26.81 14.51 -0.43
CA SER A 340 -25.94 15.47 -1.09
C SER A 340 -25.29 14.88 -2.34
N ALA A 341 -24.83 13.62 -2.31
CA ALA A 341 -24.29 12.94 -3.49
C ALA A 341 -25.38 12.69 -4.55
N VAL A 342 -26.59 12.32 -4.13
CA VAL A 342 -27.76 12.14 -5.00
C VAL A 342 -28.26 13.48 -5.55
N SER A 343 -28.26 14.54 -4.74
CA SER A 343 -28.62 15.90 -5.17
C SER A 343 -27.56 16.51 -6.08
N ALA A 344 -26.26 16.31 -5.83
CA ALA A 344 -25.19 16.74 -6.71
C ALA A 344 -25.21 15.98 -8.05
N ALA A 345 -25.53 14.68 -8.02
CA ALA A 345 -25.75 13.90 -9.24
C ALA A 345 -27.02 14.35 -9.99
N LYS A 346 -28.11 14.68 -9.28
CA LYS A 346 -29.35 15.20 -9.87
C LYS A 346 -29.19 16.60 -10.42
N GLU A 347 -28.57 17.54 -9.70
CA GLU A 347 -28.29 18.91 -10.13
C GLU A 347 -27.35 18.93 -11.34
N ALA A 348 -26.35 18.03 -11.39
CA ALA A 348 -25.53 17.84 -12.59
C ALA A 348 -26.34 17.37 -13.82
N THR A 349 -27.50 16.75 -13.61
CA THR A 349 -28.44 16.34 -14.69
C THR A 349 -29.65 17.26 -14.87
N SER A 350 -29.98 18.16 -13.95
CA SER A 350 -31.23 18.94 -13.95
C SER A 350 -31.09 20.46 -13.76
N GLY A 351 -29.88 20.98 -13.54
CA GLY A 351 -29.64 22.42 -13.38
C GLY A 351 -29.77 23.18 -14.71
N ALA A 352 -30.81 24.00 -14.83
CA ALA A 352 -30.97 24.99 -15.90
C ALA A 352 -29.72 25.89 -15.97
N THR A 353 -29.01 25.74 -17.07
CA THR A 353 -27.74 26.40 -17.35
C THR A 353 -27.95 27.91 -17.42
N THR A 354 -27.35 28.68 -16.51
CA THR A 354 -26.96 30.05 -16.88
C THR A 354 -25.83 29.87 -17.88
N ILE A 355 -26.17 29.85 -19.16
CA ILE A 355 -25.22 29.59 -20.25
C ILE A 355 -24.23 30.76 -20.26
N LEU A 356 -23.05 30.53 -19.71
CA LEU A 356 -21.90 31.40 -19.98
C LEU A 356 -21.67 31.36 -21.51
N PRO A 357 -21.45 32.51 -22.17
CA PRO A 357 -21.11 32.53 -23.58
C PRO A 357 -19.94 31.56 -23.85
N VAL A 358 -19.98 30.84 -24.97
CA VAL A 358 -18.95 29.86 -25.36
C VAL A 358 -17.54 30.47 -25.28
N SER A 359 -17.40 31.76 -25.63
CA SER A 359 -16.14 32.52 -25.50
C SER A 359 -15.62 32.65 -24.07
N VAL A 360 -16.50 32.71 -23.06
CA VAL A 360 -16.13 32.78 -21.65
C VAL A 360 -15.67 31.41 -21.14
N LEU A 361 -16.34 30.34 -21.57
CA LEU A 361 -15.95 28.96 -21.24
C LEU A 361 -14.62 28.57 -21.91
N GLU A 362 -14.40 28.96 -23.16
CA GLU A 362 -13.13 28.78 -23.87
C GLU A 362 -11.99 29.54 -23.17
N GLN A 363 -12.22 30.80 -22.79
CA GLN A 363 -11.22 31.59 -22.06
C GLN A 363 -10.93 31.01 -20.67
N GLN A 364 -11.93 30.48 -19.96
CA GLN A 364 -11.73 29.79 -18.69
C GLN A 364 -10.91 28.50 -18.87
N LEU A 365 -11.16 27.71 -19.91
CA LEU A 365 -10.37 26.50 -20.21
C LEU A 365 -8.91 26.84 -20.54
N VAL A 366 -8.66 27.92 -21.28
CA VAL A 366 -7.30 28.41 -21.59
C VAL A 366 -6.58 28.89 -20.33
N ASN A 367 -7.26 29.66 -19.48
CA ASN A 367 -6.69 30.16 -18.22
C ASN A 367 -6.39 29.01 -17.25
N MET A 368 -7.27 28.00 -17.16
CA MET A 368 -7.08 26.82 -16.31
C MET A 368 -5.97 25.90 -16.84
N GLY A 369 -5.88 25.72 -18.16
CA GLY A 369 -4.77 24.98 -18.79
C GLY A 369 -3.42 25.65 -18.52
N SER A 370 -3.35 26.97 -18.65
CA SER A 370 -2.13 27.75 -18.37
C SER A 370 -1.71 27.65 -16.89
N ALA A 371 -2.68 27.67 -15.96
CA ALA A 371 -2.41 27.51 -14.54
C ALA A 371 -1.94 26.09 -14.18
N LEU A 372 -2.44 25.07 -14.87
CA LEU A 372 -1.97 23.69 -14.72
C LEU A 372 -0.54 23.51 -15.25
N ASP A 373 -0.22 24.11 -16.40
CA ASP A 373 1.14 24.05 -16.95
C ASP A 373 2.15 24.79 -16.07
N GLU A 374 1.76 25.92 -15.47
CA GLU A 374 2.59 26.65 -14.50
C GLU A 374 2.86 25.81 -13.25
N LEU A 375 1.83 25.14 -12.71
CA LEU A 375 1.96 24.26 -11.54
C LEU A 375 2.79 23.01 -11.86
N ARG A 376 2.62 22.42 -13.04
CA ARG A 376 3.43 21.28 -13.51
C ARG A 376 4.90 21.68 -13.67
N GLY A 377 5.15 22.90 -14.12
CA GLY A 377 6.49 23.49 -14.17
C GLY A 377 7.10 23.76 -12.79
N LYS A 378 6.29 24.05 -11.77
CA LYS A 378 6.74 24.15 -10.37
C LYS A 378 7.07 22.78 -9.78
N LEU A 379 6.24 21.77 -10.03
CA LEU A 379 6.48 20.38 -9.59
C LEU A 379 7.75 19.78 -10.21
N GLY A 380 8.05 20.10 -11.47
CA GLY A 380 9.26 19.63 -12.16
C GLY A 380 10.58 20.27 -11.68
N LYS A 381 10.53 21.30 -10.82
CA LYS A 381 11.70 22.03 -10.32
C LYS A 381 12.05 21.73 -8.86
N VAL A 382 11.33 20.81 -8.22
CA VAL A 382 11.64 20.40 -6.84
C VAL A 382 12.83 19.44 -6.85
N GLU A 383 14.04 19.99 -6.79
CA GLU A 383 15.24 19.21 -6.43
C GLU A 383 15.19 18.90 -4.93
N LEU A 384 15.02 17.62 -4.60
CA LEU A 384 15.10 17.13 -3.23
C LEU A 384 16.53 17.29 -2.72
N ASP A 385 16.77 18.28 -1.86
CA ASP A 385 18.02 18.41 -1.10
C ASP A 385 18.04 17.34 0.01
N ILE A 386 18.58 16.18 -0.36
CA ILE A 386 18.71 14.98 0.48
C ILE A 386 19.63 15.16 1.70
N SER A 387 20.24 16.33 1.89
CA SER A 387 21.23 16.57 2.96
C SER A 387 20.65 16.98 4.32
N LYS A 388 19.33 17.19 4.44
CA LYS A 388 18.68 17.68 5.68
C LYS A 388 17.58 16.73 6.19
N PRO A 389 17.91 15.74 7.03
CA PRO A 389 16.91 14.87 7.65
C PRO A 389 16.15 15.64 8.73
N GLY A 390 14.83 15.80 8.54
CA GLY A 390 13.93 16.43 9.52
C GLY A 390 12.84 17.34 8.94
N ARG A 391 12.98 17.79 7.68
CA ARG A 391 12.01 18.70 7.02
C ARG A 391 11.00 18.01 6.08
N TRP A 392 11.12 16.70 5.94
CA TRP A 392 10.44 15.93 4.89
C TRP A 392 8.95 15.76 5.18
N GLY A 393 8.55 15.74 6.45
CA GLY A 393 7.14 15.60 6.83
C GLY A 393 6.28 16.77 6.36
N ASP A 394 6.78 17.99 6.52
CA ASP A 394 6.08 19.21 6.11
C ASP A 394 6.06 19.36 4.58
N GLU A 395 7.18 19.07 3.91
CA GLU A 395 7.29 19.12 2.45
C GLU A 395 6.42 18.04 1.77
N VAL A 396 6.37 16.82 2.31
CA VAL A 396 5.47 15.76 1.80
C VAL A 396 4.00 16.11 2.07
N SER A 397 3.69 16.73 3.21
CA SER A 397 2.32 17.19 3.52
C SER A 397 1.89 18.31 2.58
N GLN A 398 2.78 19.26 2.29
CA GLN A 398 2.56 20.32 1.33
C GLN A 398 2.37 19.76 -0.10
N LEU A 399 3.19 18.80 -0.51
CA LEU A 399 3.05 18.14 -1.82
C LEU A 399 1.76 17.33 -1.94
N ARG A 400 1.27 16.72 -0.85
CA ARG A 400 -0.03 16.04 -0.82
C ARG A 400 -1.20 17.02 -0.94
N GLU A 401 -1.11 18.17 -0.27
CA GLU A 401 -2.10 19.25 -0.39
C GLU A 401 -2.11 19.84 -1.81
N GLU A 402 -0.94 20.14 -2.37
CA GLU A 402 -0.80 20.65 -3.74
C GLU A 402 -1.30 19.63 -4.77
N LYS A 403 -1.04 18.33 -4.57
CA LYS A 403 -1.60 17.25 -5.39
C LYS A 403 -3.13 17.20 -5.31
N THR A 404 -3.70 17.37 -4.11
CA THR A 404 -5.15 17.39 -3.90
C THR A 404 -5.79 18.58 -4.63
N GLN A 405 -5.17 19.76 -4.55
CA GLN A 405 -5.62 20.95 -5.27
C GLN A 405 -5.51 20.80 -6.78
N LEU A 406 -4.48 20.11 -7.28
CA LEU A 406 -4.34 19.80 -8.71
C LEU A 406 -5.43 18.85 -9.20
N GLN A 407 -5.75 17.81 -8.42
CA GLN A 407 -6.80 16.87 -8.75
C GLN A 407 -8.18 17.55 -8.81
N GLU A 408 -8.46 18.47 -7.89
CA GLU A 408 -9.71 19.23 -7.91
C GLU A 408 -9.79 20.18 -9.12
N LYS A 409 -8.68 20.85 -9.48
CA LYS A 409 -8.63 21.68 -10.69
C LYS A 409 -8.81 20.86 -11.97
N GLU A 410 -8.21 19.67 -12.06
CA GLU A 410 -8.36 18.77 -13.21
C GLU A 410 -9.81 18.27 -13.34
N ARG A 411 -10.46 17.96 -12.21
CA ARG A 411 -11.89 17.60 -12.16
C ARG A 411 -12.77 18.74 -12.69
N LEU A 412 -12.54 19.97 -12.24
CA LEU A 412 -13.27 21.14 -12.73
C LEU A 412 -13.08 21.33 -14.24
N LEU A 413 -11.87 21.10 -14.75
CA LEU A 413 -11.56 21.21 -16.17
C LEU A 413 -12.29 20.16 -17.02
N LEU A 414 -12.40 18.93 -16.54
CA LEU A 414 -13.17 17.88 -17.20
C LEU A 414 -14.67 18.21 -17.23
N LEU A 415 -15.22 18.74 -16.14
CA LEU A 415 -16.60 19.20 -16.07
C LEU A 415 -16.86 20.36 -17.04
N SER A 416 -16.00 21.38 -17.07
CA SER A 416 -16.11 22.50 -18.01
C SER A 416 -16.00 22.04 -19.48
N ARG A 417 -15.10 21.09 -19.78
CA ARG A 417 -14.96 20.51 -21.12
C ARG A 417 -16.22 19.75 -21.53
N GLN A 418 -16.82 18.98 -20.63
CA GLN A 418 -18.05 18.24 -20.90
C GLN A 418 -19.22 19.20 -21.17
N GLN A 419 -19.36 20.27 -20.38
CA GLN A 419 -20.34 21.32 -20.61
C GLN A 419 -20.16 22.01 -21.98
N LEU A 420 -18.91 22.29 -22.38
CA LEU A 420 -18.62 22.87 -23.70
C LEU A 420 -19.03 21.92 -24.84
N LEU A 421 -18.74 20.63 -24.72
CA LEU A 421 -19.13 19.63 -25.71
C LEU A 421 -20.65 19.52 -25.85
N GLU A 422 -21.39 19.58 -24.73
CA GLU A 422 -22.85 19.58 -24.76
C GLU A 422 -23.42 20.83 -25.41
N LEU A 423 -22.83 22.01 -25.18
CA LEU A 423 -23.23 23.25 -25.85
C LEU A 423 -22.98 23.21 -27.35
N LEU A 424 -21.81 22.71 -27.79
CA LEU A 424 -21.46 22.56 -29.20
C LEU A 424 -22.39 21.56 -29.94
N LEU A 425 -22.77 20.47 -29.27
CA LEU A 425 -23.73 19.50 -29.82
C LEU A 425 -25.15 20.08 -29.93
N ARG A 426 -25.52 21.00 -29.03
CA ARG A 426 -26.81 21.70 -29.09
C ARG A 426 -26.84 22.81 -30.14
N SER A 427 -25.71 23.45 -30.45
CA SER A 427 -25.64 24.51 -31.47
C SER A 427 -25.61 24.00 -32.91
N GLN A 428 -25.42 22.69 -33.13
CA GLN A 428 -25.46 22.06 -34.46
C GLN A 428 -26.84 21.52 -34.87
N ARG A 429 -27.83 21.60 -33.96
CA ARG A 429 -29.26 21.35 -34.26
C ARG A 429 -29.98 22.66 -34.39
#